data_AF-A0A9R0EBY2-F1
#
_entry.id   AF-A0A9R0EBY2-F1
#
_cell.length_a   1.000
_cell.length_b   1.000
_cell.length_c   1.000
_cell.angle_alpha   90.00
_cell.angle_beta   90.00
_cell.angle_gamma   90.00
#
_symmetry.space_group_name_H-M   'P 1'
#
loop_
_entity.id
_entity.type
_entity.pdbx_description
1 polymer ?
#
loop_
_entity_poly.entity_id
_entity_poly.type
_entity_poly.pdbx_seq_one_letter_code
_entity_poly.pdbx_strand_id
1 'polypeptide(L)'
;MADSCYVTCVLVIVCFSLPTFSEGNKCEFSEGIYKSSYIPDVKWPLLLQSGFVSLDVAIPMTWHLTEETKDQKLRIAHVCVQMKDGNEDTKDMSIKIVRTGRSARVRILLKKPSKTHRRLSIQLFGKPRT
;
A
#
# COMPACT_ATOMS: atom_id res chain seq x y z
N MET A 1 35.91 -31.56 37.41
CA MET A 1 35.74 -30.68 36.23
C MET A 1 34.26 -30.67 35.91
N ALA A 2 33.59 -29.57 36.23
CA ALA A 2 32.17 -29.37 35.96
C ALA A 2 32.07 -28.18 35.02
N ASP A 3 32.00 -28.45 33.71
CA ASP A 3 31.74 -27.44 32.70
C ASP A 3 30.25 -27.11 32.72
N SER A 4 29.91 -26.00 33.38
CA SER A 4 28.56 -25.47 33.44
C SER A 4 28.29 -24.64 32.18
N CYS A 5 27.63 -25.25 31.18
CA CYS A 5 27.17 -24.55 30.00
C CYS A 5 26.00 -23.61 30.37
N TYR A 6 26.31 -22.33 30.57
CA TYR A 6 25.30 -21.28 30.64
C TYR A 6 24.62 -21.14 29.27
N VAL A 7 23.42 -21.72 29.15
CA VAL A 7 22.51 -21.45 28.03
C VAL A 7 21.86 -20.09 28.29
N THR A 8 22.47 -19.04 27.77
CA THR A 8 21.86 -17.71 27.69
C THR A 8 20.76 -17.76 26.62
N CYS A 9 19.50 -17.87 27.06
CA CYS A 9 18.34 -17.58 26.23
C CYS A 9 18.38 -16.10 25.83
N VAL A 10 18.95 -15.80 24.66
CA VAL A 10 18.85 -14.48 24.04
C VAL A 10 17.38 -14.28 23.67
N LEU A 11 16.69 -13.49 24.50
CA LEU A 11 15.33 -13.06 24.28
C LEU A 11 15.36 -12.09 23.09
N VAL A 12 15.18 -12.63 21.88
CA VAL A 12 15.02 -11.83 20.66
C VAL A 12 13.67 -11.13 20.77
N ILE A 13 13.69 -9.93 21.33
CA ILE A 13 12.58 -9.00 21.22
C ILE A 13 12.50 -8.66 19.74
N VAL A 14 11.63 -9.36 19.01
CA VAL A 14 11.18 -8.92 17.70
C VAL A 14 10.36 -7.66 17.94
N CYS A 15 11.07 -6.53 18.07
CA CYS A 15 10.47 -5.23 17.86
C CYS A 15 9.94 -5.29 16.43
N PHE A 16 8.64 -5.56 16.29
CA PHE A 16 7.90 -5.14 15.11
C PHE A 16 8.13 -3.64 15.05
N SER A 17 9.14 -3.25 14.29
CA SER A 17 9.27 -1.91 13.75
C SER A 17 7.98 -1.69 12.99
N LEU A 18 6.98 -1.11 13.68
CA LEU A 18 5.93 -0.32 13.07
C LEU A 18 6.65 0.45 11.97
N PRO A 19 6.32 0.22 10.68
CA PRO A 19 6.99 0.91 9.60
C PRO A 19 6.76 2.39 9.88
N THR A 20 7.82 3.03 10.36
CA THR A 20 7.85 4.45 10.66
C THR A 20 7.42 5.11 9.37
N PHE A 21 6.24 5.72 9.42
CA PHE A 21 5.65 6.51 8.36
C PHE A 21 6.42 7.84 8.29
N SER A 22 7.74 7.74 8.12
CA SER A 22 8.72 8.81 8.06
C SER A 22 9.06 9.00 6.59
N GLU A 23 8.52 10.07 6.03
CA GLU A 23 9.14 10.94 5.01
C GLU A 23 9.62 10.37 3.66
N GLY A 24 9.43 9.09 3.35
CA GLY A 24 9.97 8.50 2.11
C GLY A 24 8.96 8.21 0.99
N ASN A 25 7.67 8.35 1.25
CA ASN A 25 6.63 7.81 0.35
C ASN A 25 6.04 8.89 -0.56
N LYS A 26 6.83 9.39 -1.53
CA LYS A 26 6.27 10.21 -2.60
C LYS A 26 5.19 9.41 -3.31
N CYS A 27 3.96 9.93 -3.26
CA CYS A 27 2.86 9.35 -3.98
C CYS A 27 2.92 9.84 -5.42
N GLU A 28 3.11 8.94 -6.39
CA GLU A 28 3.17 9.33 -7.81
C GLU A 28 1.78 9.65 -8.35
N PHE A 29 0.79 8.85 -7.97
CA PHE A 29 -0.60 9.05 -8.34
C PHE A 29 -1.47 8.94 -7.11
N SER A 30 -2.34 9.92 -6.91
CA SER A 30 -3.22 9.94 -5.75
C SER A 30 -4.61 10.42 -6.08
N GLU A 31 -5.57 9.99 -5.27
CA GLU A 31 -6.96 10.39 -5.38
C GLU A 31 -7.49 10.70 -3.97
N GLY A 32 -8.04 11.90 -3.80
CA GLY A 32 -8.43 12.47 -2.50
C GLY A 32 -7.32 13.27 -1.80
N ILE A 33 -7.67 14.08 -0.81
CA ILE A 33 -6.74 14.94 -0.06
C ILE A 33 -6.19 14.18 1.15
N TYR A 34 -4.88 13.95 1.20
CA TYR A 34 -4.22 13.33 2.34
C TYR A 34 -4.32 14.20 3.60
N LYS A 35 -4.53 13.56 4.75
CA LYS A 35 -4.42 14.16 6.08
C LYS A 35 -3.67 13.20 7.00
N SER A 36 -2.82 13.75 7.86
CA SER A 36 -2.05 12.97 8.85
C SER A 36 -2.91 12.20 9.85
N SER A 37 -4.17 12.61 10.04
CA SER A 37 -5.13 11.93 10.92
C SER A 37 -5.81 10.70 10.29
N TYR A 38 -5.51 10.38 9.02
CA TYR A 38 -6.05 9.18 8.38
C TYR A 38 -5.28 7.94 8.78
N ILE A 39 -6.00 6.82 8.86
CA ILE A 39 -5.43 5.53 9.25
C ILE A 39 -4.91 4.85 7.98
N PRO A 40 -3.59 4.61 7.86
CA PRO A 40 -3.03 3.93 6.70
C PRO A 40 -3.38 2.44 6.73
N ASP A 41 -3.87 1.91 5.61
CA ASP A 41 -4.00 0.47 5.37
C ASP A 41 -2.65 -0.12 4.95
N VAL A 42 -2.58 -1.45 4.84
CA VAL A 42 -1.44 -2.16 4.29
C VAL A 42 -1.17 -1.72 2.84
N LYS A 43 0.10 -1.78 2.44
CA LYS A 43 0.47 -1.57 1.05
C LYS A 43 0.20 -2.85 0.26
N TRP A 44 -0.67 -2.76 -0.73
CA TRP A 44 -0.98 -3.85 -1.65
C TRP A 44 0.07 -3.89 -2.76
N PRO A 45 0.97 -4.88 -2.78
CA PRO A 45 1.94 -5.03 -3.85
C PRO A 45 1.26 -5.61 -5.09
N LEU A 46 1.52 -5.02 -6.24
CA LEU A 46 1.01 -5.47 -7.53
C LEU A 46 2.15 -5.53 -8.54
N LEU A 47 2.07 -6.51 -9.42
CA LEU A 47 3.05 -6.73 -10.48
C LEU A 47 2.35 -6.54 -11.84
N LEU A 48 2.74 -5.49 -12.56
CA LEU A 48 2.42 -5.36 -13.98
C LEU A 48 3.37 -6.29 -14.74
N GLN A 49 2.81 -7.30 -15.39
CA GLN A 49 3.60 -8.20 -16.24
C GLN A 49 4.01 -7.53 -17.54
N SER A 50 5.12 -7.99 -18.13
CA SER A 50 5.53 -7.57 -19.47
C SER A 50 4.42 -7.91 -20.49
N GLY A 51 4.26 -7.08 -21.50
CA GLY A 51 3.22 -7.20 -22.53
C GLY A 51 1.83 -6.69 -22.14
N PHE A 52 1.58 -6.37 -20.87
CA PHE A 52 0.29 -5.82 -20.45
C PHE A 52 0.15 -4.36 -20.92
N VAL A 53 -1.08 -3.99 -21.30
CA VAL A 53 -1.47 -2.62 -21.70
C VAL A 53 -2.41 -2.00 -20.66
N SER A 54 -3.13 -2.81 -19.89
CA SER A 54 -4.03 -2.33 -18.85
C SER A 54 -4.11 -3.29 -17.68
N LEU A 55 -4.27 -2.74 -16.47
CA LEU A 55 -4.60 -3.47 -15.25
C LEU A 55 -5.81 -2.78 -14.59
N ASP A 56 -6.84 -3.54 -14.27
CA ASP A 56 -7.99 -3.07 -13.49
C ASP A 56 -8.10 -3.94 -12.24
N VAL A 57 -7.93 -3.33 -11.07
CA VAL A 57 -7.90 -4.03 -9.79
C VAL A 57 -8.83 -3.32 -8.80
N ALA A 58 -9.64 -4.11 -8.11
CA ALA A 58 -10.42 -3.65 -6.97
C ALA A 58 -9.69 -4.04 -5.68
N ILE A 59 -9.35 -3.05 -4.86
CA ILE A 59 -8.65 -3.24 -3.59
C ILE A 59 -9.61 -2.92 -2.45
N PRO A 60 -10.00 -3.92 -1.64
CA PRO A 60 -10.77 -3.67 -0.43
C PRO A 60 -9.87 -3.15 0.70
N MET A 61 -10.44 -2.40 1.65
CA MET A 61 -9.77 -2.14 2.91
C MET A 61 -9.55 -3.47 3.65
N THR A 62 -8.37 -3.65 4.27
CA THR A 62 -8.12 -4.89 5.00
C THR A 62 -8.97 -5.02 6.26
N TRP A 63 -9.24 -6.28 6.62
CA TRP A 63 -10.04 -6.65 7.78
C TRP A 63 -9.47 -6.10 9.09
N HIS A 64 -8.15 -6.07 9.23
CA HIS A 64 -7.44 -5.56 10.41
C HIS A 64 -7.81 -4.10 10.66
N LEU A 65 -7.85 -3.27 9.61
CA LEU A 65 -8.25 -1.88 9.73
C LEU A 65 -9.72 -1.73 10.17
N THR A 66 -10.59 -2.64 9.70
CA THR A 66 -12.02 -2.63 10.07
C THR A 66 -12.30 -3.17 11.47
N GLU A 67 -11.47 -4.07 12.00
CA GLU A 67 -11.58 -4.59 13.38
C GLU A 67 -10.98 -3.63 14.41
N GLU A 68 -9.78 -3.11 14.16
CA GLU A 68 -9.11 -2.17 15.07
C GLU A 68 -9.93 -0.91 15.33
N THR A 69 -10.77 -0.54 14.36
CA THR A 69 -11.65 0.62 14.46
C THR A 69 -13.05 0.32 14.99
N LYS A 70 -13.32 -0.91 15.49
CA LYS A 70 -14.52 -1.30 16.27
C LYS A 70 -15.80 -0.57 15.83
N ASP A 71 -16.30 -0.88 14.64
CA ASP A 71 -17.55 -0.30 14.06
C ASP A 71 -17.53 1.18 13.64
N GLN A 72 -16.41 1.91 13.75
CA GLN A 72 -16.31 3.16 13.03
C GLN A 72 -16.43 2.84 11.54
N LYS A 73 -17.48 3.34 10.89
CA LYS A 73 -17.75 3.12 9.45
C LYS A 73 -16.65 3.77 8.62
N LEU A 74 -15.47 3.16 8.57
CA LEU A 74 -14.33 3.66 7.83
C LEU A 74 -14.70 3.77 6.35
N ARG A 75 -14.36 4.92 5.77
CA ARG A 75 -14.45 5.17 4.34
C ARG A 75 -13.06 5.52 3.82
N ILE A 76 -12.72 5.02 2.64
CA ILE A 76 -11.49 5.37 1.96
C ILE A 76 -11.54 6.87 1.62
N ALA A 77 -10.66 7.64 2.26
CA ALA A 77 -10.56 9.09 2.09
C ALA A 77 -9.42 9.48 1.14
N HIS A 78 -8.36 8.70 1.10
CA HIS A 78 -7.23 8.91 0.20
C HIS A 78 -6.69 7.56 -0.30
N VAL A 79 -6.26 7.53 -1.57
CA VAL A 79 -5.61 6.38 -2.19
C VAL A 79 -4.30 6.84 -2.76
N CYS A 80 -3.23 6.11 -2.47
CA CYS A 80 -1.92 6.37 -3.00
C CYS A 80 -1.42 5.20 -3.84
N VAL A 81 -0.93 5.48 -5.05
CA VAL A 81 -0.26 4.52 -5.93
C VAL A 81 1.18 4.95 -6.13
N GLN A 82 2.09 4.02 -5.94
CA GLN A 82 3.54 4.23 -6.05
C GLN A 82 4.13 3.17 -6.97
N MET A 83 5.10 3.54 -7.81
CA MET A 83 5.87 2.58 -8.57
C MET A 83 7.25 2.45 -7.94
N LYS A 84 7.70 1.21 -7.71
CA LYS A 84 9.01 0.97 -7.08
C LYS A 84 10.17 1.21 -8.06
N ASP A 85 9.94 0.94 -9.33
CA ASP A 85 10.96 0.96 -10.38
C ASP A 85 11.03 2.35 -11.04
N GLY A 86 11.11 3.39 -10.19
CA GLY A 86 11.06 4.81 -10.58
C GLY A 86 12.16 5.20 -11.56
N ASN A 87 11.80 5.36 -12.84
CA ASN A 87 12.35 6.31 -13.82
C ASN A 87 11.79 6.09 -15.24
N GLU A 88 11.18 4.95 -15.55
CA GLU A 88 10.62 4.70 -16.89
C GLU A 88 9.24 5.36 -17.06
N ASP A 89 9.25 6.60 -17.54
CA ASP A 89 8.14 7.37 -18.12
C ASP A 89 6.74 7.02 -17.56
N THR A 90 6.48 7.46 -16.32
CA THR A 90 5.11 7.65 -15.78
C THR A 90 4.20 8.42 -16.75
N LYS A 91 4.79 9.20 -17.68
CA LYS A 91 4.13 9.92 -18.78
C LYS A 91 3.33 9.02 -19.72
N ASP A 92 3.67 7.74 -19.81
CA ASP A 92 2.98 6.77 -20.66
C ASP A 92 1.91 5.98 -19.92
N MET A 93 1.61 6.34 -18.67
CA MET A 93 0.56 5.74 -17.86
C MET A 93 -0.56 6.72 -17.57
N SER A 94 -1.80 6.24 -17.68
CA SER A 94 -2.99 6.89 -17.15
C SER A 94 -3.54 6.01 -16.04
N ILE A 95 -3.52 6.52 -14.81
CA ILE A 95 -4.11 5.82 -13.67
C ILE A 95 -5.43 6.51 -13.33
N LYS A 96 -6.52 5.75 -13.39
CA LYS A 96 -7.84 6.17 -12.92
C LYS A 96 -8.16 5.46 -11.62
N ILE A 97 -8.47 6.23 -10.58
CA ILE A 97 -8.81 5.70 -9.26
C ILE A 97 -10.27 6.06 -8.96
N VAL A 98 -11.08 5.06 -8.63
CA VAL A 98 -12.48 5.23 -8.24
C VAL A 98 -12.67 4.69 -6.83
N ARG A 99 -13.04 5.55 -5.89
CA ARG A 99 -13.25 5.18 -4.48
C ARG A 99 -14.72 4.86 -4.22
N THR A 100 -14.99 3.71 -3.61
CA THR A 100 -16.34 3.25 -3.26
C THR A 100 -16.38 2.77 -1.81
N GLY A 101 -16.76 3.65 -0.88
CA GLY A 101 -16.96 3.28 0.53
C GLY A 101 -15.72 2.63 1.15
N ARG A 102 -15.69 1.28 1.13
CA ARG A 102 -14.65 0.40 1.68
C ARG A 102 -13.74 -0.26 0.63
N SER A 103 -13.84 0.11 -0.65
CA SER A 103 -12.94 -0.39 -1.69
C SER A 103 -12.53 0.71 -2.66
N ALA A 104 -11.37 0.57 -3.28
CA ALA A 104 -10.91 1.44 -4.35
C ALA A 104 -10.65 0.60 -5.59
N ARG A 105 -11.18 1.04 -6.73
CA ARG A 105 -10.88 0.48 -8.03
C ARG A 105 -9.79 1.30 -8.69
N VAL A 106 -8.68 0.68 -9.04
CA VAL A 106 -7.54 1.33 -9.69
C VAL A 106 -7.38 0.72 -11.06
N ARG A 107 -7.55 1.56 -12.09
CA ARG A 107 -7.34 1.20 -13.49
C ARG A 107 -6.08 1.88 -14.00
N ILE A 108 -5.06 1.09 -14.28
CA ILE A 108 -3.80 1.53 -14.87
C ILE A 108 -3.89 1.23 -16.37
N LEU A 109 -3.69 2.25 -17.19
CA LEU A 109 -3.68 2.18 -18.66
C LEU A 109 -2.30 2.62 -19.14
N LEU A 110 -1.62 1.77 -19.89
CA LEU A 110 -0.34 2.07 -20.52
C LEU A 110 -0.58 2.47 -21.98
N LYS A 111 0.10 3.50 -22.47
CA LYS A 111 0.04 3.88 -23.89
C LYS A 111 0.65 2.81 -24.80
N LYS A 112 1.65 2.08 -24.28
CA LYS A 112 2.34 0.98 -24.97
C LYS A 112 2.46 -0.22 -24.03
N PRO A 113 2.54 -1.45 -24.56
CA PRO A 113 2.78 -2.63 -23.75
C PRO A 113 4.04 -2.48 -22.91
N SER A 114 3.99 -2.89 -21.64
CA SER A 114 5.17 -2.85 -20.78
C SER A 114 6.28 -3.75 -21.33
N LYS A 115 7.50 -3.22 -21.47
CA LYS A 115 8.66 -4.02 -21.91
C LYS A 115 9.21 -4.92 -20.79
N THR A 116 9.01 -4.51 -19.55
CA THR A 116 9.57 -5.12 -18.34
C THR A 116 8.47 -5.39 -17.32
N HIS A 117 8.75 -6.26 -16.36
CA HIS A 117 7.89 -6.38 -15.19
C HIS A 117 8.04 -5.12 -14.34
N ARG A 118 6.92 -4.53 -13.92
CA ARG A 118 6.93 -3.33 -13.07
C ARG A 118 6.22 -3.61 -11.77
N ARG A 119 6.85 -3.24 -10.66
CA ARG A 119 6.26 -3.36 -9.33
C ARG A 119 5.61 -2.04 -8.95
N LEU A 120 4.35 -2.12 -8.54
CA LEU A 120 3.62 -1.00 -7.97
C LEU A 120 3.04 -1.38 -6.62
N SER A 121 2.78 -0.39 -5.79
CA SER A 121 2.10 -0.56 -4.51
C SER A 121 0.95 0.42 -4.40
N ILE A 122 -0.18 -0.08 -3.93
CA ILE A 122 -1.36 0.73 -3.66
C ILE A 122 -1.62 0.74 -2.17
N GLN A 123 -1.74 1.93 -1.58
CA GLN A 123 -2.04 2.10 -0.17
C GLN A 123 -3.35 2.88 -0.02
N LEU A 124 -4.27 2.34 0.76
CA LEU A 124 -5.53 2.99 1.09
C LEU A 124 -5.40 3.72 2.43
N PHE A 125 -6.12 4.82 2.58
CA PHE A 125 -6.18 5.57 3.84
C PHE A 125 -7.64 5.74 4.25
N GLY A 126 -7.96 5.19 5.42
CA GLY A 126 -9.28 5.24 6.02
C GLY A 126 -9.50 6.53 6.80
N LYS A 127 -10.71 7.09 6.68
CA LYS A 127 -11.24 8.11 7.59
C LYS A 127 -12.47 7.55 8.31
N PRO A 128 -12.57 7.70 9.64
CA PRO A 128 -13.80 7.45 10.37
C PRO A 128 -14.93 8.32 9.82
N ARG A 129 -16.09 7.70 9.57
CA ARG A 129 -17.32 8.44 9.24
C ARG A 129 -17.89 8.97 10.55
N THR A 130 -17.59 10.23 10.83
CA THR A 130 -18.33 11.08 11.77
C THR A 130 -19.80 11.11 11.40
#